data_AF-A0A6B0GSV2-F1
#
_entry.id   AF-A0A6B0GSV2-F1
#
_cell.length_a   1.000
_cell.length_b   1.000
_cell.length_c   1.000
_cell.angle_alpha   90.00
_cell.angle_beta   90.00
_cell.angle_gamma   90.00
#
_symmetry.space_group_name_H-M   'P 1'
#
loop_
_entity.id
_entity.type
_entity.pdbx_description
1 polymer ?
#
loop_
_entity_poly.entity_id
_entity_poly.type
_entity_poly.pdbx_seq_one_letter_code
_entity_poly.pdbx_strand_id
1 'polypeptide(L)'
;MHRGESYERVRAELASLRSTYGPCPVRQTTVPVSSTTYEQVRALTDRSVVDAGVRIRNGRGESLAVSTGDGWGDPWGHVDDVEAIEDGAYRVLQETTDVGCEIQGLLGITILCLTDATDDARDPVYRLGALFDGGRRRDLDCQDCQWRPVTSGPFVEAY
;
A
#
# COMPACT_ATOMS: atom_id res chain seq x y z
N MET A 1 6.85 -23.05 -10.50
CA MET A 1 6.28 -21.72 -10.24
C MET A 1 7.05 -20.72 -11.08
N HIS A 2 6.58 -20.43 -12.28
CA HIS A 2 7.14 -19.32 -13.07
C HIS A 2 6.84 -18.04 -12.29
N ARG A 3 7.89 -17.27 -12.03
CA ARG A 3 7.73 -15.95 -11.42
C ARG A 3 7.51 -15.00 -12.60
N GLY A 4 6.25 -14.62 -12.81
CA GLY A 4 5.84 -13.79 -13.95
C GLY A 4 6.45 -12.38 -13.90
N GLU A 5 6.25 -11.60 -14.96
CA GLU A 5 6.80 -10.26 -15.13
C GLU A 5 6.53 -9.32 -13.94
N SER A 6 5.33 -9.40 -13.35
CA SER A 6 4.95 -8.60 -12.17
C SER A 6 5.87 -8.86 -10.97
N TYR A 7 6.39 -10.09 -10.80
CA TYR A 7 7.29 -10.43 -9.71
C TYR A 7 8.65 -9.74 -9.85
N GLU A 8 9.22 -9.72 -11.05
CA GLU A 8 10.52 -9.09 -11.28
C GLU A 8 10.43 -7.56 -11.13
N ARG A 9 9.31 -6.95 -11.55
CA ARG A 9 9.02 -5.54 -11.27
C ARG A 9 8.93 -5.26 -9.77
N VAL A 10 8.19 -6.07 -9.02
CA VAL A 10 8.12 -5.95 -7.54
C VAL A 10 9.49 -6.08 -6.89
N ARG A 11 10.36 -6.95 -7.40
CA ARG A 11 11.74 -7.09 -6.90
C ARG A 11 12.61 -5.88 -7.17
N ALA A 12 12.46 -5.25 -8.34
CA ALA A 12 13.17 -4.03 -8.67
C ALA A 12 12.76 -2.89 -7.72
N GLU A 13 11.45 -2.71 -7.50
CA GLU A 13 10.93 -1.68 -6.58
C GLU A 13 11.35 -1.92 -5.13
N LEU A 14 11.30 -3.18 -4.67
CA LEU A 14 11.80 -3.56 -3.35
C LEU A 14 13.28 -3.22 -3.17
N ALA A 15 14.11 -3.47 -4.19
CA ALA A 15 15.52 -3.15 -4.15
C ALA A 15 15.75 -1.64 -4.10
N SER A 16 14.97 -0.87 -4.87
CA SER A 16 14.98 0.60 -4.87
C SER A 16 14.67 1.15 -3.47
N LEU A 17 13.53 0.75 -2.87
CA LEU A 17 13.12 1.17 -1.53
C LEU A 17 14.16 0.80 -0.45
N ARG A 18 14.76 -0.39 -0.53
CA ARG A 18 15.82 -0.80 0.40
C ARG A 18 17.11 -0.01 0.22
N SER A 19 17.42 0.44 -1.00
CA SER A 19 18.58 1.30 -1.24
C SER A 19 18.37 2.68 -0.63
N THR A 20 17.15 3.22 -0.70
CA THR A 20 16.81 4.56 -0.20
C THR A 20 16.65 4.59 1.32
N TYR A 21 15.88 3.65 1.90
CA TYR A 21 15.48 3.67 3.31
C TYR A 21 16.26 2.69 4.20
N GLY A 22 17.09 1.83 3.62
CA GLY A 22 17.76 0.76 4.33
C GLY A 22 16.81 -0.40 4.70
N PRO A 23 17.24 -1.28 5.62
CA PRO A 23 16.44 -2.44 6.02
C PRO A 23 15.15 -2.04 6.75
N CYS A 24 14.00 -2.54 6.27
CA CYS A 24 12.71 -2.41 6.91
C CYS A 24 12.01 -3.78 7.03
N PRO A 25 10.96 -3.91 7.87
CA PRO A 25 10.11 -5.09 7.89
C PRO A 25 9.51 -5.36 6.50
N VAL A 26 9.58 -6.62 6.06
CA VAL A 26 8.94 -7.08 4.83
C VAL A 26 8.02 -8.25 5.18
N ARG A 27 6.74 -8.12 4.85
CA ARG A 27 5.75 -9.19 4.94
C ARG A 27 5.45 -9.69 3.53
N GLN A 28 5.30 -10.99 3.36
CA GLN A 28 4.78 -11.57 2.13
C GLN A 28 3.49 -12.32 2.45
N THR A 29 2.49 -12.19 1.59
CA THR A 29 1.22 -12.92 1.74
C THR A 29 0.64 -13.28 0.39
N THR A 30 -0.12 -14.37 0.35
CA THR A 30 -0.85 -14.82 -0.83
C THR A 30 -2.33 -14.75 -0.53
N VAL A 31 -3.10 -14.18 -1.45
CA VAL A 31 -4.55 -14.01 -1.30
C VAL A 31 -5.24 -14.52 -2.57
N PRO A 32 -6.11 -15.54 -2.45
CA PRO A 32 -7.01 -15.89 -3.54
C PRO A 32 -8.11 -14.84 -3.65
N VAL A 33 -8.31 -14.30 -4.86
CA VAL A 33 -9.33 -13.28 -5.13
C VAL A 33 -10.29 -13.73 -6.21
N SER A 34 -11.45 -13.06 -6.32
CA SER A 34 -12.40 -13.33 -7.40
C SER A 34 -11.74 -13.13 -8.78
N SER A 35 -12.19 -13.84 -9.80
CA SER A 35 -11.66 -13.65 -11.17
C SER A 35 -11.82 -12.21 -11.66
N THR A 36 -12.90 -11.53 -11.27
CA THR A 36 -13.10 -10.10 -11.57
C THR A 36 -11.99 -9.24 -10.97
N THR A 37 -11.72 -9.41 -9.66
CA THR A 37 -10.63 -8.70 -8.97
C THR A 37 -9.28 -9.05 -9.60
N TYR A 38 -9.06 -10.33 -9.92
CA TYR A 38 -7.82 -10.80 -10.54
C TYR A 38 -7.55 -10.07 -11.88
N GLU A 39 -8.55 -9.98 -12.77
CA GLU A 39 -8.38 -9.28 -14.05
C GLU A 39 -8.20 -7.77 -13.87
N GLN A 40 -8.91 -7.14 -12.92
CA GLN A 40 -8.73 -5.72 -12.60
C GLN A 40 -7.30 -5.43 -12.15
N VAL A 41 -6.79 -6.23 -11.23
CA VAL A 41 -5.43 -6.09 -10.69
C VAL A 41 -4.38 -6.38 -11.76
N ARG A 42 -4.60 -7.42 -12.57
CA ARG A 42 -3.72 -7.74 -13.70
C ARG A 42 -3.62 -6.57 -14.68
N ALA A 43 -4.73 -5.93 -15.02
CA ALA A 43 -4.72 -4.75 -15.89
C ALA A 43 -3.97 -3.56 -15.24
N LEU A 44 -4.05 -3.39 -13.92
CA LEU A 44 -3.30 -2.35 -13.22
C LEU A 44 -1.78 -2.58 -13.29
N THR A 45 -1.33 -3.84 -13.36
CA THR A 45 0.11 -4.13 -13.45
C THR A 45 0.76 -3.63 -14.73
N ASP A 46 -0.01 -3.38 -15.80
CA ASP A 46 0.53 -2.77 -17.02
C ASP A 46 1.06 -1.35 -16.74
N ARG A 47 0.40 -0.61 -15.82
CA ARG A 47 0.84 0.71 -15.37
C ARG A 47 1.88 0.58 -14.27
N SER A 48 1.50 -0.02 -13.15
CA SER A 48 2.41 -0.15 -12.01
C SER A 48 2.05 -1.33 -11.11
N VAL A 49 3.07 -1.85 -10.42
CA VAL A 49 2.94 -2.92 -9.43
C VAL A 49 2.92 -2.38 -8.00
N VAL A 50 2.93 -1.06 -7.82
CA VAL A 50 3.08 -0.41 -6.52
C VAL A 50 1.75 0.17 -6.04
N ASP A 51 1.49 -0.04 -4.76
CA ASP A 51 0.55 0.72 -3.99
C ASP A 51 1.27 1.27 -2.77
N ALA A 52 0.86 2.44 -2.31
CA ALA A 52 1.49 3.07 -1.17
C ALA A 52 0.49 3.83 -0.32
N GLY A 53 0.91 4.09 0.91
CA GLY A 53 0.14 4.86 1.87
C GLY A 53 1.04 5.50 2.90
N VAL A 54 0.45 6.42 3.66
CA VAL A 54 1.14 7.13 4.73
C VAL A 54 0.39 6.94 6.03
N ARG A 55 1.12 6.52 7.07
CA ARG A 55 0.60 6.46 8.42
C ARG A 55 1.01 7.71 9.18
N ILE A 56 0.01 8.51 9.58
CA ILE A 56 0.19 9.63 10.49
C ILE A 56 -0.24 9.20 11.88
N ARG A 57 0.57 9.50 12.91
CA ARG A 57 0.25 9.16 14.31
C ARG A 57 -0.03 10.39 15.16
N ASN A 58 -0.93 10.28 16.12
CA ASN A 58 -1.09 11.32 17.15
C ASN A 58 -0.25 11.04 18.41
N GLY A 59 -0.32 11.96 19.37
CA GLY A 59 0.39 11.83 20.65
C GLY A 59 -0.09 10.68 21.55
N ARG A 60 -1.22 10.06 21.23
CA ARG A 60 -1.82 8.92 21.96
C ARG A 60 -1.45 7.57 21.34
N GLY A 61 -0.69 7.57 20.25
CA GLY A 61 -0.32 6.35 19.53
C GLY A 61 -1.41 5.82 18.60
N GLU A 62 -2.45 6.60 18.33
CA GLU A 62 -3.47 6.31 17.33
C GLU A 62 -2.97 6.75 15.95
N SER A 63 -3.43 6.10 14.87
CA SER A 63 -3.21 6.54 13.50
C SER A 63 -4.43 7.24 12.92
N LEU A 64 -4.20 8.17 11.99
CA LEU A 64 -5.24 8.74 11.16
C LEU A 64 -5.78 7.64 10.25
N ALA A 65 -7.03 7.27 10.41
CA ALA A 65 -7.69 6.25 9.60
C ALA A 65 -8.83 6.86 8.78
N VAL A 66 -9.01 6.35 7.58
CA VAL A 66 -10.10 6.68 6.66
C VAL A 66 -11.06 5.50 6.56
N SER A 67 -12.33 5.77 6.26
CA SER A 67 -13.29 4.70 6.01
C SER A 67 -12.91 3.95 4.74
N THR A 68 -12.70 2.65 4.85
CA THR A 68 -12.57 1.71 3.74
C THR A 68 -13.89 0.94 3.60
N GLY A 69 -14.10 0.24 2.49
CA GLY A 69 -15.33 -0.53 2.27
C GLY A 69 -15.64 -1.53 3.39
N ASP A 70 -14.59 -2.07 4.03
CA ASP A 70 -14.69 -3.10 5.07
C ASP A 70 -14.30 -2.61 6.48
N GLY A 71 -14.00 -1.32 6.65
CA GLY A 71 -13.64 -0.79 7.97
C GLY A 71 -12.91 0.54 7.96
N TRP A 72 -11.82 0.61 8.75
CA TRP A 72 -10.99 1.80 8.90
C TRP A 72 -9.53 1.41 8.72
N GLY A 73 -8.81 2.10 7.83
CA GLY A 73 -7.41 1.81 7.51
C GLY A 73 -6.60 3.08 7.27
N ASP A 74 -5.28 2.94 7.11
CA ASP A 74 -4.46 4.07 6.66
C ASP A 74 -4.86 4.47 5.23
N PRO A 75 -4.76 5.76 4.85
CA PRO A 75 -4.93 6.20 3.47
C PRO A 75 -3.97 5.44 2.54
N TRP A 76 -4.53 4.80 1.52
CA TRP A 76 -3.83 3.83 0.69
C TRP A 76 -4.34 3.85 -0.75
N GLY A 77 -3.45 3.69 -1.72
CA GLY A 77 -3.83 3.74 -3.13
C GLY A 77 -2.71 3.40 -4.10
N HIS A 78 -3.08 3.38 -5.38
CA HIS A 78 -2.17 3.08 -6.47
C HIS A 78 -1.17 4.21 -6.72
N VAL A 79 0.07 3.84 -7.04
CA VAL A 79 1.14 4.73 -7.44
C VAL A 79 1.45 4.47 -8.91
N ASP A 80 1.45 5.53 -9.74
CA ASP A 80 1.80 5.41 -11.15
C ASP A 80 3.33 5.21 -11.33
N ASP A 81 3.76 4.59 -12.43
CA ASP A 81 5.18 4.27 -12.69
C ASP A 81 6.04 5.47 -13.09
N VAL A 82 5.42 6.62 -13.34
CA VAL A 82 6.09 7.88 -13.71
C VAL A 82 6.38 8.79 -12.53
N GLU A 83 5.88 8.46 -11.33
CA GLU A 83 6.09 9.23 -10.09
C GLU A 83 6.97 8.46 -9.09
N ALA A 84 7.60 9.16 -8.16
CA ALA A 84 8.25 8.52 -7.02
C ALA A 84 7.20 7.89 -6.10
N ILE A 85 7.53 6.77 -5.45
CA ILE A 85 6.59 6.04 -4.58
C ILE A 85 6.11 6.93 -3.42
N GLU A 86 7.01 7.76 -2.90
CA GLU A 86 6.75 8.76 -1.88
C GLU A 86 5.74 9.81 -2.32
N ASP A 87 5.89 10.32 -3.55
CA ASP A 87 5.02 11.34 -4.11
C ASP A 87 3.62 10.76 -4.33
N GLY A 88 3.53 9.53 -4.83
CA GLY A 88 2.26 8.81 -4.96
C GLY A 88 1.60 8.54 -3.61
N ALA A 89 2.36 8.14 -2.59
CA ALA A 89 1.83 7.94 -1.23
C ALA A 89 1.29 9.26 -0.64
N TYR A 90 2.00 10.37 -0.87
CA TYR A 90 1.57 11.70 -0.44
C TYR A 90 0.32 12.17 -1.20
N ARG A 91 0.25 11.94 -2.51
CA ARG A 91 -0.92 12.24 -3.34
C ARG A 91 -2.15 11.49 -2.83
N VAL A 92 -2.03 10.18 -2.59
CA VAL A 92 -3.10 9.35 -2.02
C VAL A 92 -3.60 9.89 -0.69
N LEU A 93 -2.69 10.25 0.22
CA LEU A 93 -3.04 10.85 1.50
C LEU A 93 -3.84 12.15 1.30
N GLN A 94 -3.36 13.05 0.46
CA GLN A 94 -3.99 14.33 0.18
C GLN A 94 -5.38 14.16 -0.46
N GLU A 95 -5.50 13.32 -1.48
CA GLU A 95 -6.77 13.05 -2.17
C GLU A 95 -7.82 12.45 -1.23
N THR A 96 -7.39 11.64 -0.25
CA THR A 96 -8.31 10.94 0.65
C THR A 96 -8.66 11.77 1.90
N THR A 97 -7.77 12.65 2.35
CA THR A 97 -7.88 13.27 3.69
C THR A 97 -7.73 14.79 3.72
N ASP A 98 -7.28 15.41 2.63
CA ASP A 98 -6.85 16.82 2.56
C ASP A 98 -5.72 17.17 3.56
N VAL A 99 -4.99 16.15 4.04
CA VAL A 99 -3.89 16.31 5.00
C VAL A 99 -2.54 16.27 4.29
N GLY A 100 -1.72 17.29 4.55
CA GLY A 100 -0.30 17.28 4.20
C GLY A 100 0.60 16.82 5.35
N CYS A 101 1.63 16.03 5.03
CA CYS A 101 2.70 15.62 5.95
C CYS A 101 4.09 15.56 5.28
N GLU A 102 5.13 15.46 6.09
CA GLU A 102 6.48 15.12 5.63
C GLU A 102 6.73 13.63 5.88
N ILE A 103 7.23 12.92 4.86
CA ILE A 103 7.62 11.52 4.99
C ILE A 103 8.94 11.46 5.78
N GLN A 104 8.90 10.78 6.92
CA GLN A 104 10.05 10.64 7.83
C GLN A 104 10.81 9.32 7.64
N GLY A 105 10.21 8.38 6.91
CA GLY A 105 10.82 7.09 6.62
C GLY A 105 9.82 6.03 6.20
N LEU A 106 10.30 4.81 6.04
CA LEU A 106 9.52 3.65 5.63
C LEU A 106 9.23 2.74 6.83
N LEU A 107 7.95 2.50 7.12
CA LEU A 107 7.52 1.64 8.24
C LEU A 107 7.56 0.16 7.88
N GLY A 108 7.29 -0.17 6.61
CA GLY A 108 7.34 -1.55 6.16
C GLY A 108 6.87 -1.72 4.72
N ILE A 109 7.16 -2.90 4.19
CA ILE A 109 6.77 -3.31 2.85
C ILE A 109 5.92 -4.59 2.95
N THR A 110 4.88 -4.68 2.15
CA THR A 110 4.15 -5.93 1.95
C THR A 110 4.23 -6.36 0.49
N ILE A 111 4.65 -7.60 0.25
CA ILE A 111 4.59 -8.24 -1.08
C ILE A 111 3.33 -9.09 -1.10
N LEU A 112 2.40 -8.75 -1.99
CA LEU A 112 1.14 -9.46 -2.16
C LEU A 112 1.19 -10.29 -3.43
N CYS A 113 0.84 -11.57 -3.29
CA CYS A 113 0.66 -12.51 -4.38
C CYS A 113 -0.83 -12.78 -4.53
N LEU A 114 -1.44 -12.30 -5.61
CA LEU A 114 -2.85 -12.48 -5.92
C LEU A 114 -3.01 -13.66 -6.88
N THR A 115 -3.88 -14.60 -6.52
CA THR A 115 -4.22 -15.78 -7.35
C THR A 115 -5.69 -15.76 -7.70
N ASP A 116 -6.06 -16.20 -8.90
CA ASP A 116 -7.46 -16.40 -9.25
C ASP A 116 -8.02 -17.57 -8.42
N ALA A 117 -9.05 -17.30 -7.61
CA ALA A 117 -9.65 -18.31 -6.74
C ALA A 117 -10.36 -19.44 -7.51
N THR A 118 -10.59 -19.25 -8.81
CA THR A 118 -11.32 -20.20 -9.66
C THR A 118 -10.44 -20.99 -10.62
N ASP A 119 -9.17 -20.60 -10.78
CA ASP A 119 -8.24 -21.18 -11.76
C ASP A 119 -6.80 -21.11 -11.24
N ASP A 120 -6.33 -22.20 -10.65
CA ASP A 120 -5.00 -22.34 -10.05
C ASP A 120 -3.87 -22.50 -11.08
N ALA A 121 -4.22 -22.67 -12.37
CA ALA A 121 -3.26 -22.75 -13.46
C ALA A 121 -2.83 -21.37 -13.97
N ARG A 122 -3.56 -20.30 -13.60
CA ARG A 122 -3.19 -18.91 -13.95
C ARG A 122 -1.96 -18.46 -13.21
N ASP A 123 -1.12 -17.69 -13.89
CA ASP A 123 0.06 -17.08 -13.27
C ASP A 123 -0.35 -16.08 -12.17
N PRO A 124 0.29 -16.10 -10.99
CA PRO A 124 -0.02 -15.14 -9.95
C PRO A 124 0.36 -13.71 -10.34
N VAL A 125 -0.40 -12.74 -9.84
CA VAL A 125 -0.12 -11.31 -9.98
C VAL A 125 0.56 -10.81 -8.70
N TYR A 126 1.73 -10.18 -8.83
CA TYR A 126 2.46 -9.62 -7.70
C TYR A 126 2.29 -8.12 -7.60
N ARG A 127 2.10 -7.63 -6.36
CA ARG A 127 2.09 -6.21 -6.02
C ARG A 127 2.96 -5.91 -4.80
N LEU A 128 3.48 -4.70 -4.76
CA LEU A 128 4.29 -4.16 -3.66
C LEU A 128 3.50 -3.06 -2.97
N GLY A 129 3.25 -3.24 -1.68
CA GLY A 129 2.70 -2.21 -0.81
C GLY A 129 3.79 -1.55 0.03
N ALA A 130 3.96 -0.23 -0.06
CA ALA A 130 4.88 0.55 0.78
C ALA A 130 4.13 1.44 1.78
N LEU A 131 4.39 1.30 3.08
CA LEU A 131 3.79 2.14 4.12
C LEU A 131 4.83 3.08 4.71
N PHE A 132 4.63 4.39 4.55
CA PHE A 132 5.53 5.44 5.06
C PHE A 132 5.08 5.99 6.42
N ASP A 133 6.03 6.52 7.19
CA ASP A 133 5.76 7.31 8.40
C ASP A 133 5.60 8.78 8.01
N GLY A 134 4.40 9.33 8.17
CA GLY A 134 4.12 10.77 7.94
C GLY A 134 4.45 11.66 9.15
N GLY A 135 5.04 11.08 10.20
CA GLY A 135 5.34 11.78 11.43
C GLY A 135 4.12 12.02 12.33
N ARG A 136 4.37 12.76 13.42
CA ARG A 136 3.34 13.02 14.46
C ARG A 136 2.57 14.31 14.18
N ARG A 137 1.24 14.25 14.26
CA ARG A 137 0.35 15.42 14.21
C ARG A 137 -0.65 15.40 15.37
N ARG A 138 -0.94 16.55 15.97
CA ARG A 138 -1.84 16.65 17.14
C ARG A 138 -3.23 17.16 16.78
N ASP A 139 -3.34 17.75 15.61
CA ASP A 139 -4.40 18.63 15.16
C ASP A 139 -4.55 18.45 13.66
N LEU A 140 -5.43 17.53 13.28
CA LEU A 140 -5.88 17.36 11.91
C LEU A 140 -7.40 17.53 11.90
N ASP A 141 -7.86 18.47 11.08
CA ASP A 141 -9.26 18.65 10.77
C ASP A 141 -9.53 17.89 9.46
N CYS A 142 -9.82 16.59 9.58
CA CYS A 142 -10.27 15.77 8.46
C CYS A 142 -11.71 15.35 8.74
N GLN A 143 -12.63 15.70 7.83
CA GLN A 143 -14.06 15.46 8.01
C GLN A 143 -14.42 13.97 7.91
N ASP A 144 -13.68 13.21 7.11
CA ASP A 144 -13.92 11.79 6.83
C ASP A 144 -12.85 10.85 7.43
N CYS A 145 -12.05 11.36 8.36
CA CYS A 145 -11.02 10.59 9.06
C CYS A 145 -11.27 10.53 10.56
N GLN A 146 -10.72 9.50 11.20
CA GLN A 146 -10.74 9.38 12.65
C GLN A 146 -9.40 8.88 13.18
N TRP A 147 -9.01 9.36 14.36
CA TRP A 147 -7.92 8.75 15.11
C TRP A 147 -8.37 7.38 15.61
N ARG A 148 -7.65 6.33 15.25
CA ARG A 148 -7.94 4.94 15.61
C ARG A 148 -6.70 4.23 16.14
N PRO A 149 -6.85 3.21 16.99
CA PRO A 149 -5.74 2.33 17.33
C PRO A 149 -5.08 1.77 16.07
N VAL A 150 -3.76 1.72 16.05
CA VAL A 150 -3.00 1.25 14.89
C VAL A 150 -3.39 -0.19 14.56
N THR A 151 -3.91 -0.41 13.36
CA THR A 151 -4.16 -1.75 12.82
C THR A 151 -2.93 -2.27 12.08
N SER A 152 -2.76 -3.59 12.09
CA SER A 152 -1.61 -4.25 11.47
C SER A 152 -1.82 -4.43 9.95
N GLY A 153 -1.64 -3.34 9.20
CA GLY A 153 -1.42 -3.33 7.74
C GLY A 153 -2.68 -3.35 6.87
N PRO A 154 -3.05 -2.23 6.21
CA PRO A 154 -4.26 -2.14 5.38
C PRO A 154 -4.13 -2.84 4.01
N PHE A 155 -2.91 -3.19 3.58
CA PHE A 155 -2.66 -3.59 2.19
C PHE A 155 -3.42 -4.84 1.73
N VAL A 156 -3.71 -5.77 2.63
CA VAL A 156 -4.40 -7.02 2.28
C VAL A 156 -5.90 -6.80 2.06
N GLU A 157 -6.49 -5.82 2.74
CA GLU A 157 -7.94 -5.54 2.74
C GLU A 157 -8.36 -4.69 1.52
N ALA A 158 -7.43 -4.34 0.63
CA ALA A 158 -7.72 -3.60 -0.59
C ALA A 158 -8.15 -4.49 -1.78
N TYR A 159 -8.20 -5.83 -1.63
CA TYR A 159 -8.38 -6.79 -2.73
C TYR A 159 -9.37 -7.92 -2.40
#